data_AF-A0AAV8YLX4-F1
#
_entry.id   AF-A0AAV8YLX4-F1
#
_cell.length_a   1.000
_cell.length_b   1.000
_cell.length_c   1.000
_cell.angle_alpha   90.00
_cell.angle_beta   90.00
_cell.angle_gamma   90.00
#
_symmetry.space_group_name_H-M   'P 1'
#
loop_
_entity.id
_entity.type
_entity.pdbx_description
1 polymer ?
#
loop_
_entity_poly.entity_id
_entity_poly.type
_entity_poly.pdbx_seq_one_letter_code
_entity_poly.pdbx_strand_id
1 'polypeptide(L)'
;MHAYNGEYFQQHEGTAMGNSLSPFIANLFMIKDKFEYFPRVWFRYVDDIFAVFDTKAISLDNFVAKLNNRFPTIKFTYEVEHNEQLPFLDVLVIRNRKKPRLLDIFPTIHTTLFNIKWQVLIFLIHRLLNFPLSKERFEHETQLIKNIAKSNGYSVHLIDKLIRKHKFKRILYNSTTFRIDTDNSKFASLPYEPKFTRGLDKIFKNININLVYNSKNKLQTLLGNPKDKINNNEKSGIYEISCKDCDQKYIGQTKKIYID
;
A
#
# COMPACT_ATOMS: atom_id res chain seq x y z
N MET A 1 22.04 -18.02 2.31
CA MET A 1 23.32 -17.67 2.94
C MET A 1 23.35 -16.17 3.16
N HIS A 2 23.74 -15.74 4.36
CA HIS A 2 24.01 -14.34 4.66
C HIS A 2 25.52 -14.18 4.80
N ALA A 3 26.10 -13.14 4.21
CA ALA A 3 27.51 -12.82 4.37
C ALA A 3 27.65 -11.64 5.32
N TYR A 4 28.47 -11.79 6.37
CA TYR A 4 28.82 -10.71 7.30
C TYR A 4 30.31 -10.80 7.59
N ASN A 5 31.03 -9.68 7.46
CA ASN A 5 32.49 -9.60 7.61
C ASN A 5 33.29 -10.63 6.81
N GLY A 6 32.82 -11.00 5.61
CA GLY A 6 33.49 -11.98 4.74
C GLY A 6 33.25 -13.44 5.11
N GLU A 7 32.48 -13.72 6.17
CA GLU A 7 32.06 -15.06 6.56
C GLU A 7 30.62 -15.34 6.12
N TYR A 8 30.37 -16.59 5.71
CA TYR A 8 29.06 -17.04 5.25
C TYR A 8 28.33 -17.80 6.35
N PHE A 9 27.10 -17.35 6.65
CA PHE A 9 26.23 -17.92 7.64
C PHE A 9 25.04 -18.61 6.98
N GLN A 10 24.73 -19.82 7.45
CA GLN A 10 23.54 -20.58 7.08
C GLN A 10 22.47 -20.41 8.14
N GLN A 11 21.27 -20.02 7.71
CA GLN A 11 20.11 -19.98 8.60
C GLN A 11 19.54 -21.39 8.73
N HIS A 12 19.58 -21.95 9.93
CA HIS A 12 19.07 -23.30 10.23
C HIS A 12 17.57 -23.30 10.52
N GLU A 13 17.04 -22.22 11.12
CA GLU A 13 15.63 -22.12 11.49
C GLU A 13 15.00 -20.79 11.05
N GLY A 14 13.72 -20.86 10.68
CA GLY A 14 12.94 -19.73 10.21
C GLY A 14 13.31 -19.27 8.80
N THR A 15 12.75 -18.12 8.41
CA THR A 15 12.99 -17.51 7.10
C THR A 15 13.73 -16.19 7.23
N ALA A 16 14.74 -15.96 6.41
CA ALA A 16 15.54 -14.74 6.44
C ALA A 16 14.70 -13.47 6.28
N MET A 17 14.87 -12.51 7.19
CA MET A 17 14.28 -11.18 7.01
C MET A 17 14.85 -10.52 5.74
N GLY A 18 14.00 -9.93 4.92
CA GLY A 18 14.39 -9.29 3.66
C GLY A 18 14.52 -10.22 2.45
N ASN A 19 14.27 -11.53 2.60
CA ASN A 19 14.01 -12.40 1.47
C ASN A 19 12.55 -12.23 1.01
N SER A 20 12.35 -12.04 -0.30
CA SER A 20 11.04 -11.80 -0.91
C SER A 20 10.04 -12.94 -0.72
N LEU A 21 10.52 -14.17 -0.51
CA LEU A 21 9.66 -15.34 -0.27
C LEU A 21 9.34 -15.54 1.22
N SER A 22 10.10 -14.94 2.12
CA SER A 22 9.92 -15.14 3.56
C SER A 22 8.52 -14.78 4.07
N PRO A 23 7.90 -13.65 3.68
CA PRO A 23 6.54 -13.32 4.14
C PRO A 23 5.51 -14.35 3.66
N PHE A 24 5.68 -14.88 2.44
CA PHE A 24 4.79 -15.90 1.90
C PHE A 24 4.92 -17.22 2.65
N ILE A 25 6.15 -17.68 2.87
CA ILE A 25 6.42 -18.93 3.61
C ILE A 25 5.94 -18.81 5.07
N ALA A 26 6.17 -17.67 5.72
CA ALA A 26 5.69 -17.40 7.06
C ALA A 26 4.15 -17.44 7.14
N ASN A 27 3.46 -16.84 6.16
CA ASN A 27 2.00 -16.93 6.08
C ASN A 27 1.50 -18.36 5.87
N LEU A 28 2.14 -19.13 4.98
CA LEU A 28 1.76 -20.52 4.72
C LEU A 28 1.95 -21.40 5.96
N PHE A 29 3.06 -21.22 6.68
CA PHE A 29 3.34 -21.94 7.92
C PHE A 29 2.22 -21.71 8.95
N MET A 30 1.77 -20.46 9.09
CA MET A 30 0.78 -20.06 10.08
C MET A 30 -0.67 -20.43 9.72
N ILE A 31 -0.95 -20.72 8.44
CA ILE A 31 -2.28 -21.17 7.97
C ILE A 31 -2.47 -22.69 8.15
N LYS A 32 -1.39 -23.47 8.10
CA LYS A 32 -1.49 -24.94 7.99
C LYS A 32 -2.01 -25.61 9.27
N ASP A 33 -2.01 -24.92 10.40
CA ASP A 33 -2.40 -25.52 11.68
C ASP A 33 -3.90 -25.38 11.95
N LYS A 34 -4.52 -26.49 12.37
CA LYS A 34 -5.93 -26.54 12.76
C LYS A 34 -6.05 -26.25 14.25
N PHE A 35 -6.62 -25.10 14.60
CA PHE A 35 -6.89 -24.76 16.00
C PHE A 35 -8.22 -25.38 16.45
N GLU A 36 -8.24 -25.90 17.69
CA GLU A 36 -9.44 -26.45 18.34
C GLU A 36 -10.53 -25.38 18.54
N TYR A 37 -10.10 -24.14 18.79
CA TYR A 37 -10.94 -22.96 18.84
C TYR A 37 -10.42 -21.93 17.84
N PHE A 38 -11.30 -21.46 16.96
CA PHE A 38 -10.99 -20.35 16.06
C PHE A 38 -11.77 -19.10 16.51
N PRO A 39 -11.11 -17.95 16.71
CA PRO A 39 -11.79 -16.73 17.11
C PRO A 39 -12.86 -16.31 16.10
N ARG A 40 -13.86 -15.53 16.55
CA ARG A 40 -14.97 -15.08 15.69
C ARG A 40 -14.49 -14.21 14.52
N VAL A 41 -13.40 -13.49 14.75
CA VAL A 41 -12.67 -12.72 13.75
C VAL A 41 -11.20 -13.07 13.89
N TRP A 42 -10.52 -13.31 12.78
CA TRP A 42 -9.08 -13.52 12.72
C TRP A 42 -8.53 -12.83 11.47
N PHE A 43 -7.97 -11.65 11.65
CA PHE A 43 -7.28 -10.92 10.60
C PHE A 43 -5.80 -10.90 10.90
N ARG A 44 -4.99 -11.28 9.92
CA ARG A 44 -3.55 -11.35 10.04
C ARG A 44 -2.91 -10.42 9.03
N TYR A 45 -1.97 -9.61 9.49
CA TYR A 45 -1.10 -8.79 8.66
C TYR A 45 0.36 -9.10 9.01
N VAL A 46 0.98 -9.97 8.20
CA VAL A 46 2.32 -10.52 8.48
C VAL A 46 2.36 -11.14 9.89
N ASP A 47 3.01 -10.50 10.85
CA ASP A 47 3.18 -11.02 12.20
C ASP A 47 2.07 -10.56 13.17
N ASP A 48 1.32 -9.51 12.82
CA ASP A 48 0.27 -8.95 13.65
C ASP A 48 -1.07 -9.64 13.41
N ILE A 49 -1.76 -9.99 14.50
CA ILE A 49 -3.07 -10.67 14.46
C ILE A 49 -4.10 -9.85 15.23
N PHE A 50 -5.15 -9.43 14.54
CA PHE A 50 -6.37 -8.91 15.15
C PHE A 50 -7.38 -10.03 15.28
N ALA A 51 -7.79 -10.32 16.51
CA ALA A 51 -8.74 -11.39 16.77
C ALA A 51 -9.83 -11.00 17.78
N VAL A 52 -11.05 -11.46 17.52
CA VAL A 52 -12.20 -11.26 18.42
C VAL A 52 -12.56 -12.58 19.09
N PHE A 53 -12.28 -12.65 20.38
CA PHE A 53 -12.49 -13.84 21.21
C PHE A 53 -13.81 -13.78 21.96
N ASP A 54 -14.39 -14.96 22.20
CA ASP A 54 -15.46 -15.14 23.18
C ASP A 54 -14.84 -15.64 24.49
N THR A 55 -14.64 -14.74 25.44
CA THR A 55 -14.03 -15.05 26.74
C THR A 55 -14.88 -16.02 27.58
N LYS A 56 -16.16 -16.21 27.24
CA LYS A 56 -17.00 -17.22 27.90
C LYS A 56 -16.71 -18.63 27.40
N ALA A 57 -16.21 -18.77 26.17
CA ALA A 57 -15.92 -20.07 25.56
C ALA A 57 -14.51 -20.56 25.89
N ILE A 58 -13.52 -19.65 25.96
CA ILE A 58 -12.14 -19.99 26.28
C ILE A 58 -11.43 -18.82 26.96
N SER A 59 -10.58 -19.11 27.95
CA SER A 59 -9.67 -18.12 28.51
C SER A 59 -8.59 -17.76 27.49
N LEU A 60 -8.35 -16.46 27.30
CA LEU A 60 -7.33 -15.95 26.39
C LEU A 60 -5.93 -16.44 26.78
N ASP A 61 -5.62 -16.46 28.08
CA ASP A 61 -4.34 -16.97 28.59
C ASP A 61 -4.11 -18.43 28.24
N ASN A 62 -5.15 -19.27 28.40
CA ASN A 62 -5.06 -20.69 28.06
C ASN A 62 -4.85 -20.88 26.56
N PHE A 63 -5.51 -20.07 25.73
CA PHE A 63 -5.35 -20.11 24.27
C PHE A 63 -3.93 -19.74 23.86
N VAL A 64 -3.39 -18.65 24.40
CA VAL A 64 -2.02 -18.19 24.09
C VAL A 64 -0.96 -19.17 24.62
N ALA A 65 -1.18 -19.76 25.80
CA ALA A 65 -0.32 -20.83 26.32
C ALA A 65 -0.32 -22.06 25.39
N LYS A 66 -1.48 -22.48 24.88
CA LYS A 66 -1.58 -23.55 23.88
C LYS A 66 -0.82 -23.19 22.59
N LEU A 67 -0.92 -21.96 22.10
CA LEU A 67 -0.18 -21.50 20.92
C LEU A 67 1.34 -21.53 21.14
N ASN A 68 1.81 -21.00 22.27
CA ASN A 68 3.23 -20.99 22.61
C ASN A 68 3.81 -22.40 22.82
N ASN A 69 3.04 -23.32 23.37
CA ASN A 69 3.44 -24.73 23.49
C ASN A 69 3.48 -25.44 22.13
N ARG A 70 2.59 -25.05 21.20
CA ARG A 70 2.51 -25.63 19.86
C ARG A 70 3.67 -25.18 18.97
N PHE A 71 4.05 -23.91 19.09
CA PHE A 71 5.13 -23.30 18.32
C PHE A 71 6.26 -22.87 19.26
N PRO A 72 7.11 -23.77 19.76
CA PRO A 72 8.16 -23.43 20.74
C PRO A 72 9.17 -22.41 20.20
N THR A 73 9.28 -22.27 18.88
CA THR A 73 10.13 -21.30 18.20
C THR A 73 9.49 -19.91 18.03
N ILE A 74 8.17 -19.77 18.24
CA ILE A 74 7.42 -18.52 18.07
C ILE A 74 6.72 -18.17 19.38
N LYS A 75 7.02 -16.98 19.92
CA LYS A 75 6.37 -16.47 21.13
C LYS A 75 5.23 -15.53 20.76
N PHE A 76 4.00 -15.98 20.96
CA PHE A 76 2.79 -15.16 20.89
C PHE A 76 2.64 -14.33 22.16
N THR A 77 2.47 -13.03 21.95
CA THR A 77 2.06 -12.04 22.94
C THR A 77 0.75 -11.41 22.50
N TYR A 78 0.00 -10.84 23.43
CA TYR A 78 -1.28 -10.22 23.12
C TYR A 78 -1.48 -8.93 23.91
N GLU A 79 -2.31 -8.05 23.35
CA GLU A 79 -2.85 -6.87 24.01
C GLU A 79 -4.37 -6.98 24.06
N VAL A 80 -4.99 -6.50 25.13
CA VAL A 80 -6.44 -6.56 25.32
C VAL A 80 -7.03 -5.18 25.10
N GLU A 81 -8.26 -5.16 24.57
CA GLU A 81 -9.06 -3.95 24.44
C GLU A 81 -9.19 -3.25 25.82
N HIS A 82 -8.80 -1.98 25.89
CA HIS A 82 -8.96 -1.13 27.07
C HIS A 82 -9.84 0.07 26.70
N ASN A 83 -10.86 0.35 27.52
CA ASN A 83 -11.82 1.45 27.28
C ASN A 83 -12.44 1.43 25.87
N GLU A 84 -12.79 0.24 25.37
CA GLU A 84 -13.34 0.01 24.02
C GLU A 84 -12.39 0.32 22.86
N GLN A 85 -11.09 0.38 23.15
CA GLN A 85 -10.07 0.76 22.18
C GLN A 85 -8.95 -0.29 22.17
N LEU A 86 -8.49 -0.62 20.98
CA LEU A 86 -7.34 -1.51 20.76
C LEU A 86 -6.48 -0.94 19.63
N PRO A 87 -5.21 -0.59 19.89
CA PRO A 87 -4.29 -0.25 18.80
C PRO A 87 -4.01 -1.50 17.95
N PHE A 88 -3.99 -1.34 16.63
CA PHE A 88 -3.63 -2.39 15.69
C PHE A 88 -2.95 -1.76 14.47
N LEU A 89 -1.69 -2.09 14.20
CA LEU A 89 -0.88 -1.40 13.18
C LEU A 89 -0.90 0.14 13.39
N ASP A 90 -1.06 0.93 12.33
CA ASP A 90 -1.15 2.40 12.37
C ASP A 90 -2.58 2.92 12.63
N VAL A 91 -3.43 2.10 13.26
CA VAL A 91 -4.81 2.46 13.53
C VAL A 91 -5.26 2.10 14.93
N LEU A 92 -6.04 2.99 15.54
CA LEU A 92 -6.74 2.71 16.78
C LEU A 92 -8.15 2.20 16.45
N VAL A 93 -8.43 0.97 16.82
CA VAL A 93 -9.69 0.29 16.59
C VAL A 93 -10.61 0.55 17.77
N ILE A 94 -11.77 1.16 17.53
CA ILE A 94 -12.73 1.51 18.58
C ILE A 94 -14.04 0.76 18.38
N ARG A 95 -14.48 0.05 19.42
CA ARG A 95 -15.70 -0.74 19.40
C ARG A 95 -16.92 0.14 19.64
N ASN A 96 -17.86 0.11 18.70
CA ASN A 96 -19.12 0.83 18.85
C ASN A 96 -20.18 -0.04 19.55
N ARG A 97 -20.60 0.32 20.78
CA ARG A 97 -21.65 -0.40 21.53
C ARG A 97 -23.00 -0.46 20.81
N LYS A 98 -23.34 0.55 19.99
CA LYS A 98 -24.63 0.62 19.28
C LYS A 98 -24.64 -0.20 17.99
N LYS A 99 -23.47 -0.41 17.37
CA LYS A 99 -23.30 -1.20 16.15
C LYS A 99 -21.98 -1.99 16.25
N PRO A 100 -21.98 -3.17 16.90
CA PRO A 100 -20.76 -3.93 17.20
C PRO A 100 -20.00 -4.43 15.95
N ARG A 101 -20.61 -4.33 14.76
CA ARG A 101 -19.97 -4.66 13.46
C ARG A 101 -19.20 -3.48 12.85
N LEU A 102 -19.36 -2.27 13.39
CA LEU A 102 -18.64 -1.09 12.94
C LEU A 102 -17.48 -0.84 13.90
N LEU A 103 -16.28 -1.06 13.39
CA LEU A 103 -15.03 -0.70 14.02
C LEU A 103 -14.72 0.71 13.52
N ASP A 104 -14.67 1.68 14.42
CA ASP A 104 -14.16 3.00 14.04
C ASP A 104 -12.64 2.89 14.03
N ILE A 105 -12.02 3.18 12.89
CA ILE A 105 -10.58 3.02 12.69
C ILE A 105 -9.94 4.41 12.64
N PHE A 106 -9.08 4.72 13.61
CA PHE A 106 -8.53 6.06 13.78
C PHE A 106 -7.02 6.15 13.44
N PRO A 107 -6.61 7.06 12.54
CA PRO A 107 -5.21 7.47 12.39
C PRO A 107 -4.59 8.08 13.63
N THR A 108 -3.48 7.53 14.11
CA THR A 108 -2.49 8.34 14.82
C THR A 108 -1.84 9.30 13.82
N ILE A 109 -2.40 10.50 13.65
CA ILE A 109 -1.69 11.58 12.94
C ILE A 109 -0.66 12.12 13.92
N HIS A 110 0.63 11.92 13.64
CA HIS A 110 1.68 12.66 14.34
C HIS A 110 1.50 14.15 14.01
N THR A 111 0.99 14.89 14.99
CA THR A 111 0.48 16.27 14.90
C THR A 111 1.55 17.35 14.64
N THR A 112 2.78 16.96 14.26
CA THR A 112 3.96 17.83 14.34
C THR A 112 4.81 17.88 13.07
N LEU A 113 4.25 17.49 11.92
CA LEU A 113 5.01 17.57 10.67
C LEU A 113 5.03 19.01 10.15
N PHE A 114 6.18 19.67 10.29
CA PHE A 114 6.51 20.91 9.59
C PHE A 114 6.96 20.57 8.15
N ASN A 115 6.65 21.44 7.17
CA ASN A 115 6.97 21.27 5.75
C ASN A 115 6.34 20.03 5.09
N ILE A 116 5.05 19.82 5.31
CA ILE A 116 4.30 18.73 4.68
C ILE A 116 4.15 18.97 3.18
N LYS A 117 4.53 17.96 2.38
CA LYS A 117 4.27 17.95 0.94
C LYS A 117 2.78 17.87 0.65
N TRP A 118 2.33 18.57 -0.40
CA TRP A 118 0.94 18.54 -0.88
C TRP A 118 0.35 17.13 -1.03
N GLN A 119 1.16 16.16 -1.45
CA GLN A 119 0.72 14.77 -1.63
C GLN A 119 0.27 14.10 -0.33
N VAL A 120 0.84 14.49 0.82
CA VAL A 120 0.45 13.98 2.14
C VAL A 120 -0.92 14.53 2.53
N LEU A 121 -1.21 15.79 2.24
CA LEU A 121 -2.55 16.36 2.45
C LEU A 121 -3.61 15.67 1.59
N ILE A 122 -3.28 15.36 0.33
CA ILE A 122 -4.16 14.56 -0.53
C ILE A 122 -4.40 13.17 0.07
N PHE A 123 -3.35 12.53 0.58
CA PHE A 123 -3.46 11.23 1.26
C PHE A 123 -4.37 11.31 2.50
N LEU A 124 -4.22 12.33 3.35
CA LEU A 124 -5.08 12.54 4.52
C LEU A 124 -6.55 12.74 4.11
N ILE A 125 -6.82 13.51 3.05
CA ILE A 125 -8.18 13.70 2.53
C ILE A 125 -8.75 12.40 1.96
N HIS A 126 -7.94 11.63 1.22
CA HIS A 126 -8.36 10.33 0.69
C HIS A 126 -8.69 9.36 1.82
N ARG A 127 -7.88 9.36 2.88
CA ARG A 127 -8.09 8.58 4.10
C ARG A 127 -9.39 8.98 4.81
N LEU A 128 -9.57 10.27 5.10
CA LEU A 128 -10.77 10.82 5.72
C LEU A 128 -12.07 10.38 5.00
N LEU A 129 -12.02 10.26 3.66
CA LEU A 129 -13.18 9.85 2.89
C LEU A 129 -13.40 8.33 2.94
N ASN A 130 -12.36 7.51 2.89
CA ASN A 130 -12.51 6.06 2.76
C ASN A 130 -12.74 5.33 4.09
N PHE A 131 -12.34 5.93 5.21
CA PHE A 131 -12.51 5.32 6.51
C PHE A 131 -13.96 5.46 6.99
N PRO A 132 -14.56 4.40 7.57
CA PRO A 132 -15.89 4.49 8.16
C PRO A 132 -15.83 5.28 9.48
N LEU A 133 -15.98 6.60 9.39
CA LEU A 133 -15.92 7.52 10.53
C LEU A 133 -17.32 7.95 10.96
N SER A 134 -17.51 8.17 12.26
CA SER A 134 -18.69 8.85 12.78
C SER A 134 -18.72 10.32 12.34
N LYS A 135 -19.90 10.94 12.31
CA LYS A 135 -20.06 12.33 11.84
C LYS A 135 -19.22 13.32 12.65
N GLU A 136 -19.23 13.20 13.97
CA GLU A 136 -18.45 14.03 14.89
C GLU A 136 -16.94 13.91 14.63
N ARG A 137 -16.46 12.68 14.42
CA ARG A 137 -15.03 12.42 14.15
C ARG A 137 -14.61 12.90 12.77
N PHE A 138 -15.47 12.74 11.78
CA PHE A 138 -15.22 13.28 10.44
C PHE A 138 -15.01 14.80 10.50
N GLU A 139 -15.85 15.50 11.27
CA GLU A 139 -15.72 16.95 11.47
C GLU A 139 -14.42 17.29 12.21
N HIS A 140 -14.10 16.59 13.29
CA HIS A 140 -12.86 16.79 14.04
C HIS A 140 -11.61 16.57 13.17
N GLU A 141 -11.54 15.46 12.43
CA GLU A 141 -10.40 15.16 11.54
C GLU A 141 -10.31 16.15 10.38
N THR A 142 -11.45 16.62 9.85
CA THR A 142 -11.47 17.70 8.86
C THR A 142 -10.84 18.97 9.42
N GLN A 143 -11.14 19.33 10.68
CA GLN A 143 -10.53 20.51 11.32
C GLN A 143 -9.03 20.32 11.57
N LEU A 144 -8.61 19.12 11.99
CA LEU A 144 -7.18 18.80 12.11
C LEU A 144 -6.44 18.96 10.79
N ILE A 145 -6.96 18.42 9.69
CA ILE A 145 -6.36 18.56 8.35
C ILE A 145 -6.30 20.04 7.94
N LYS A 146 -7.34 20.83 8.23
CA LYS A 146 -7.35 22.27 7.96
C LYS A 146 -6.31 23.03 8.79
N ASN A 147 -6.14 22.68 10.06
CA ASN A 147 -5.14 23.27 10.94
C ASN A 147 -3.72 22.94 10.47
N ILE A 148 -3.48 21.68 10.08
CA ILE A 148 -2.21 21.23 9.50
C ILE A 148 -1.93 21.94 8.17
N ALA A 149 -2.93 22.11 7.32
CA ALA A 149 -2.78 22.84 6.07
C ALA A 149 -2.43 24.31 6.32
N LYS A 150 -3.12 24.96 7.28
CA LYS A 150 -2.88 26.35 7.66
C LYS A 150 -1.47 26.55 8.24
N SER A 151 -1.01 25.65 9.12
CA SER A 151 0.34 25.73 9.69
C SER A 151 1.45 25.52 8.65
N ASN A 152 1.14 24.85 7.54
CA ASN A 152 2.06 24.63 6.41
C ASN A 152 1.89 25.64 5.26
N GLY A 153 1.13 26.73 5.45
CA GLY A 153 0.96 27.80 4.46
C GLY A 153 -0.02 27.50 3.32
N TYR A 154 -0.82 26.43 3.41
CA TYR A 154 -1.85 26.12 2.43
C TYR A 154 -3.19 26.77 2.78
N SER A 155 -3.91 27.28 1.77
CA SER A 155 -5.23 27.88 1.95
C SER A 155 -6.29 26.83 2.31
N VAL A 156 -7.08 27.12 3.34
CA VAL A 156 -8.21 26.27 3.79
C VAL A 156 -9.23 26.04 2.65
N HIS A 157 -9.43 27.04 1.79
CA HIS A 157 -10.34 26.92 0.64
C HIS A 157 -9.88 25.85 -0.36
N LEU A 158 -8.57 25.64 -0.52
CA LEU A 158 -8.05 24.58 -1.39
C LEU A 158 -8.39 23.20 -0.83
N ILE A 159 -8.33 23.03 0.49
CA ILE A 159 -8.71 21.78 1.17
C ILE A 159 -10.20 21.51 0.99
N ASP A 160 -11.06 22.51 1.20
CA ASP A 160 -12.51 22.37 0.99
C ASP A 160 -12.85 22.03 -0.48
N LYS A 161 -12.17 22.66 -1.45
CA LYS A 161 -12.31 22.37 -2.87
C LYS A 161 -11.90 20.92 -3.19
N LEU A 162 -10.81 20.44 -2.60
CA LEU A 162 -10.34 19.06 -2.76
C LEU A 162 -11.32 18.06 -2.17
N ILE A 163 -11.80 18.27 -0.94
CA ILE A 163 -12.77 17.39 -0.29
C ILE A 163 -14.02 17.28 -1.16
N ARG A 164 -14.54 18.41 -1.68
CA ARG A 164 -15.69 18.41 -2.60
C ARG A 164 -15.42 17.63 -3.87
N LYS A 165 -14.27 17.87 -4.52
CA LYS A 165 -13.86 17.17 -5.75
C LYS A 165 -13.79 15.65 -5.55
N HIS A 166 -13.17 15.19 -4.47
CA HIS A 166 -13.06 13.76 -4.18
C HIS A 166 -14.39 13.12 -3.79
N LYS A 167 -15.23 13.81 -3.00
CA LYS A 167 -16.60 13.36 -2.70
C LYS A 167 -17.42 13.20 -3.97
N PHE A 168 -17.39 14.19 -4.86
CA PHE A 168 -18.12 14.15 -6.13
C PHE A 168 -17.66 13.01 -7.03
N LYS A 169 -16.33 12.82 -7.16
CA LYS A 169 -15.77 11.68 -7.93
C LYS A 169 -16.23 10.33 -7.39
N ARG A 170 -16.33 10.19 -6.07
CA ARG A 170 -16.80 8.94 -5.44
C ARG A 170 -18.29 8.70 -5.66
N ILE A 171 -19.10 9.75 -5.56
CA ILE A 171 -20.54 9.66 -5.86
C ILE A 171 -20.72 9.21 -7.31
N LEU A 172 -20.04 9.85 -8.26
CA LEU A 172 -20.06 9.45 -9.66
C LEU A 172 -19.68 7.97 -9.84
N TYR A 173 -18.55 7.54 -9.28
CA TYR A 173 -18.09 6.15 -9.39
C TYR A 173 -19.10 5.13 -8.82
N ASN A 174 -19.73 5.45 -7.68
CA ASN A 174 -20.74 4.57 -7.07
C ASN A 174 -22.08 4.60 -7.81
N SER A 175 -22.38 5.69 -8.53
CA SER A 175 -23.63 5.88 -9.28
C SER A 175 -23.56 5.37 -10.72
N THR A 176 -22.37 5.01 -11.23
CA THR A 176 -22.20 4.56 -12.61
C THR A 176 -21.55 3.19 -12.68
N THR A 177 -22.27 2.17 -13.17
CA THR A 177 -21.70 0.90 -13.67
C THR A 177 -21.04 1.07 -15.04
N PHE A 178 -21.26 2.21 -15.70
CA PHE A 178 -20.50 2.60 -16.88
C PHE A 178 -19.03 2.72 -16.48
N ARG A 179 -18.23 1.70 -16.84
CA ARG A 179 -16.82 1.92 -17.10
C ARG A 179 -16.81 3.06 -18.10
N ILE A 180 -16.23 4.20 -17.73
CA ILE A 180 -15.79 5.16 -18.73
C ILE A 180 -14.85 4.31 -19.57
N ASP A 181 -15.32 3.85 -20.72
CA ASP A 181 -14.43 3.37 -21.77
C ASP A 181 -13.42 4.50 -21.86
N THR A 182 -12.19 4.20 -21.46
CA THR A 182 -11.09 5.11 -21.72
C THR A 182 -11.17 5.31 -23.22
N ASP A 183 -11.66 6.47 -23.65
CA ASP A 183 -11.68 6.84 -25.06
C ASP A 183 -10.35 6.34 -25.59
N ASN A 184 -10.41 5.42 -26.56
CA ASN A 184 -9.24 4.88 -27.27
C ASN A 184 -8.63 6.02 -28.08
N SER A 185 -8.23 7.07 -27.38
CA SER A 185 -7.64 8.28 -27.86
C SER A 185 -6.26 7.84 -28.31
N LYS A 186 -6.13 7.76 -29.62
CA LYS A 186 -4.87 7.40 -30.24
C LYS A 186 -3.92 8.56 -30.01
N PHE A 187 -2.77 8.31 -29.39
CA PHE A 187 -1.76 9.34 -29.18
C PHE A 187 -0.70 9.24 -30.27
N ALA A 188 -0.34 10.38 -30.86
CA ALA A 188 0.78 10.48 -31.80
C ALA A 188 1.86 11.39 -31.21
N SER A 189 3.11 10.94 -31.28
CA SER A 189 4.27 11.64 -30.73
C SER A 189 5.03 12.35 -31.85
N LEU A 190 5.30 13.65 -31.71
CA LEU A 190 6.03 14.45 -32.70
C LEU A 190 7.09 15.33 -32.00
N PRO A 191 8.30 15.52 -32.56
CA PRO A 191 9.22 16.54 -32.08
C PRO A 191 8.61 17.95 -32.16
N TYR A 192 8.75 18.74 -31.08
CA TYR A 192 8.30 20.13 -31.07
C TYR A 192 9.21 21.01 -31.91
N GLU A 193 8.67 21.59 -32.99
CA GLU A 193 9.32 22.57 -33.85
C GLU A 193 8.37 23.77 -34.06
N PRO A 194 8.61 24.95 -33.46
CA PRO A 194 7.64 26.05 -33.39
C PRO A 194 7.05 26.50 -34.72
N LYS A 195 7.80 26.35 -35.82
CA LYS A 195 7.35 26.75 -37.17
C LYS A 195 6.45 25.71 -37.83
N PHE A 196 6.64 24.42 -37.50
CA PHE A 196 5.95 23.31 -38.15
C PHE A 196 4.79 22.75 -37.31
N THR A 197 4.90 22.77 -35.99
CA THR A 197 3.92 22.12 -35.10
C THR A 197 2.71 22.97 -34.76
N ARG A 198 2.78 24.28 -35.00
CA ARG A 198 1.65 25.19 -34.77
C ARG A 198 0.47 24.84 -35.69
N GLY A 199 -0.67 24.52 -35.08
CA GLY A 199 -1.91 24.23 -35.78
C GLY A 199 -2.12 22.75 -36.11
N LEU A 200 -1.10 21.89 -36.00
CA LEU A 200 -1.26 20.45 -36.17
C LEU A 200 -2.23 19.86 -35.14
N ASP A 201 -2.28 20.42 -33.92
CA ASP A 201 -3.26 20.02 -32.90
C ASP A 201 -4.71 20.09 -33.38
N LYS A 202 -5.05 21.07 -34.22
CA LYS A 202 -6.41 21.23 -34.76
C LYS A 202 -6.70 20.17 -35.83
N ILE A 203 -5.72 19.87 -36.67
CA ILE A 203 -5.84 18.90 -37.76
C ILE A 203 -5.98 17.48 -37.18
N PHE A 204 -5.14 17.11 -36.23
CA PHE A 204 -5.15 15.77 -35.64
C PHE A 204 -6.34 15.53 -34.70
N LYS A 205 -6.88 16.59 -34.07
CA LYS A 205 -8.15 16.50 -33.32
C LYS A 205 -9.33 16.09 -34.19
N ASN A 206 -9.39 16.54 -35.45
CA ASN A 206 -10.45 16.12 -36.39
C ASN A 206 -10.38 14.62 -36.71
N ILE A 207 -9.22 13.98 -36.51
CA ILE A 207 -8.98 12.56 -36.79
C ILE A 207 -9.02 11.74 -35.48
N ASN A 208 -9.45 12.35 -34.36
CA ASN A 208 -9.47 11.73 -33.03
C ASN A 208 -8.09 11.22 -32.56
N ILE A 209 -7.04 11.97 -32.90
CA ILE A 209 -5.66 11.70 -32.46
C ILE A 209 -5.16 12.85 -31.59
N ASN A 210 -4.70 12.53 -30.39
CA ASN A 210 -4.06 13.49 -29.49
C ASN A 210 -2.57 13.56 -29.79
N LEU A 211 -2.11 14.72 -30.30
CA LEU A 211 -0.68 14.98 -30.50
C LEU A 211 0.01 15.27 -29.17
N VAL A 212 1.14 14.63 -28.95
CA VAL A 212 2.05 14.85 -27.82
C VAL A 212 3.39 15.30 -28.38
N TYR A 213 3.83 16.48 -27.96
CA TYR A 213 5.11 17.01 -28.40
C TYR A 213 6.24 16.54 -27.50
N ASN A 214 7.31 16.01 -28.11
CA ASN A 214 8.54 15.66 -27.41
C ASN A 214 9.65 16.68 -27.75
N SER A 215 10.51 16.95 -26.78
CA SER A 215 11.80 17.58 -27.04
C SER A 215 12.86 16.47 -27.12
N LYS A 216 13.58 16.39 -28.25
CA LYS A 216 14.69 15.45 -28.40
C LYS A 216 15.84 15.79 -27.44
N ASN A 217 16.02 17.07 -27.11
CA ASN A 217 17.09 17.58 -26.26
C ASN A 217 16.59 17.78 -24.82
N LYS A 218 16.41 16.69 -24.07
CA LYS A 218 16.23 16.80 -22.61
C LYS A 218 17.57 17.16 -21.99
N LEU A 219 17.58 18.07 -21.00
CA LEU A 219 18.80 18.42 -20.25
C LEU A 219 19.51 17.18 -19.68
N GLN A 220 18.74 16.17 -19.28
CA GLN A 220 19.26 14.88 -18.83
C GLN A 220 20.09 14.14 -19.91
N THR A 221 19.73 14.25 -21.19
CA THR A 221 20.50 13.66 -22.29
C THR A 221 21.81 14.42 -22.51
N LEU A 222 21.79 15.74 -22.31
CA LEU A 222 22.97 16.61 -22.47
C LEU A 222 23.96 16.48 -21.31
N LEU A 223 23.45 16.36 -20.08
CA LEU A 223 24.23 16.26 -18.85
C LEU A 223 24.65 14.82 -18.53
N GLY A 224 24.11 13.84 -19.26
CA GLY A 224 24.32 12.42 -18.97
C GLY A 224 23.56 11.96 -17.73
N ASN A 225 23.53 10.64 -17.54
CA ASN A 225 23.06 10.05 -16.29
C ASN A 225 24.26 10.03 -15.33
N PRO A 226 24.18 10.64 -14.14
CA PRO A 226 25.28 10.62 -13.16
C PRO A 226 25.53 9.23 -12.54
N LYS A 227 24.78 8.22 -12.97
CA LYS A 227 24.90 6.84 -12.51
C LYS A 227 25.75 6.04 -13.48
N ASP A 228 26.63 5.22 -12.92
CA ASP A 228 27.44 4.27 -13.69
C ASP A 228 26.57 3.30 -14.48
N LYS A 229 27.02 2.96 -15.69
CA LYS A 229 26.36 1.94 -16.51
C LYS A 229 26.64 0.57 -15.91
N ILE A 230 25.64 0.00 -15.27
CA ILE A 230 25.64 -1.38 -14.78
C ILE A 230 25.63 -2.34 -15.98
N ASN A 231 26.41 -3.42 -15.93
CA ASN A 231 26.49 -4.40 -17.01
C ASN A 231 25.16 -5.16 -17.18
N ASN A 232 24.84 -5.69 -18.35
CA ASN A 232 23.52 -6.30 -18.60
C ASN A 232 23.24 -7.51 -17.69
N ASN A 233 24.28 -8.26 -17.31
CA ASN A 233 24.17 -9.44 -16.45
C ASN A 233 23.93 -9.07 -14.97
N GLU A 234 24.19 -7.82 -14.59
CA GLU A 234 24.00 -7.31 -13.22
C GLU A 234 22.64 -6.61 -13.06
N LYS A 235 21.84 -6.53 -14.14
CA LYS A 235 20.52 -5.91 -14.12
C LYS A 235 19.46 -6.89 -13.62
N SER A 236 18.43 -6.32 -13.00
CA SER A 236 17.21 -7.05 -12.65
C SER A 236 16.58 -7.65 -13.92
N GLY A 237 16.27 -8.95 -13.89
CA GLY A 237 15.81 -9.70 -15.06
C GLY A 237 14.53 -10.50 -14.81
N ILE A 238 13.86 -10.86 -15.90
CA ILE A 238 12.75 -11.80 -15.92
C ILE A 238 13.34 -13.18 -16.26
N TYR A 239 13.00 -14.21 -15.49
CA TYR A 239 13.46 -15.58 -15.70
C TYR A 239 12.26 -16.52 -15.86
N GLU A 240 12.44 -17.57 -16.65
CA GLU A 240 11.46 -18.64 -16.87
C GLU A 240 12.01 -19.94 -16.27
N ILE A 241 11.24 -20.57 -15.38
CA ILE A 241 11.51 -21.91 -14.87
C ILE A 241 10.47 -22.85 -15.46
N SER A 242 10.92 -23.80 -16.27
CA SER A 242 10.06 -24.87 -16.79
C SER A 242 9.94 -25.99 -15.76
N CYS A 243 8.72 -26.45 -15.50
CA CYS A 243 8.46 -27.66 -14.73
C CYS A 243 9.05 -28.86 -15.48
N LYS A 244 9.82 -29.71 -14.79
CA LYS A 244 10.41 -30.91 -15.43
C LYS A 244 9.38 -32.00 -15.69
N ASP A 245 8.32 -32.04 -14.89
CA ASP A 245 7.31 -33.09 -14.89
C ASP A 245 5.96 -32.64 -15.51
N CYS A 246 5.89 -31.42 -16.05
CA CYS A 246 4.66 -30.84 -16.59
C CYS A 246 4.92 -29.69 -17.58
N ASP A 247 3.99 -29.43 -18.51
CA ASP A 247 4.10 -28.32 -19.49
C ASP A 247 3.90 -26.92 -18.90
N GLN A 248 3.96 -26.79 -17.57
CA GLN A 248 3.77 -25.51 -16.90
C GLN A 248 5.09 -24.75 -16.76
N LYS A 249 5.02 -23.44 -16.95
CA LYS A 249 6.16 -22.52 -16.91
C LYS A 249 5.91 -21.45 -15.86
N TYR A 250 6.87 -21.27 -14.96
CA TYR A 250 6.87 -20.18 -13.98
C TYR A 250 7.70 -19.02 -14.53
N ILE A 251 7.09 -17.84 -14.65
CA ILE A 251 7.79 -16.62 -15.05
C ILE A 251 7.92 -15.74 -13.81
N GLY A 252 9.16 -15.52 -13.38
CA GLY A 252 9.50 -14.70 -12.22
C GLY A 252 10.28 -13.46 -12.60
N GLN A 253 10.26 -12.43 -11.74
CA GLN A 253 11.15 -11.28 -11.84
C GLN A 253 12.09 -11.26 -10.62
N THR A 254 13.39 -11.05 -10.84
CA THR A 254 14.36 -10.86 -9.75
C THR A 254 14.97 -9.46 -9.81
N LYS A 255 15.07 -8.84 -8.63
CA LYS A 255 15.85 -7.60 -8.43
C LYS A 255 17.30 -7.88 -8.03
N LYS A 256 17.66 -9.14 -7.77
CA LYS A 256 18.99 -9.58 -7.32
C LYS A 256 19.66 -10.42 -8.39
N ILE A 257 20.98 -10.25 -8.50
CA ILE A 257 21.86 -11.01 -9.38
C ILE A 257 21.92 -12.45 -8.86
N TYR A 258 21.64 -13.42 -9.72
CA TYR A 258 22.05 -14.80 -9.49
C TYR A 258 23.50 -14.89 -9.96
N ILE A 259 24.41 -15.01 -9.01
CA ILE A 259 25.78 -15.45 -9.28
C ILE A 259 25.71 -16.95 -9.08
N ASP A 260 25.85 -17.69 -10.18
CA ASP A 260 26.00 -19.16 -10.15
C ASP A 260 27.31 -19.56 -9.44
#